data_AF-A0A7V9V783-F1
#
_entry.id   AF-A0A7V9V783-F1
#
_cell.length_a   1.000
_cell.length_b   1.000
_cell.length_c   1.000
_cell.angle_alpha   90.00
_cell.angle_beta   90.00
_cell.angle_gamma   90.00
#
_symmetry.space_group_name_H-M   'P 1'
#
loop_
_entity.id
_entity.type
_entity.pdbx_description
1 polymer ?
#
loop_
_entity_poly.entity_id
_entity_poly.type
_entity_poly.pdbx_seq_one_letter_code
_entity_poly.pdbx_strand_id
1 'polypeptide(L)' 'MISLSEQLDDIRSRLEVIAEELADLALDRLKESLAEGTDASEERRITRARRAVEKAATLLGPERGTDDP' A
#
# COMPACT_ATOMS: atom_id res chain seq x y z
N MET A 1 16.76 17.67 -16.18
CA MET A 1 16.20 16.32 -16.41
C MET A 1 16.18 15.67 -15.04
N ILE A 2 15.01 15.24 -14.57
CA ILE A 2 14.84 14.61 -13.25
C ILE A 2 15.56 13.26 -13.29
N SER A 3 16.32 12.92 -12.25
CA SER A 3 17.09 11.67 -12.21
C SER A 3 16.17 10.44 -12.14
N LEU A 4 16.67 9.25 -12.48
CA LEU A 4 15.91 8.01 -12.31
C LEU A 4 15.55 7.78 -10.84
N SER A 5 16.45 8.09 -9.90
CA SER A 5 16.18 7.95 -8.46
C SER A 5 15.03 8.86 -8.02
N GLU A 6 15.03 10.12 -8.46
CA GLU A 6 13.95 11.08 -8.18
C GLU A 6 12.60 10.61 -8.76
N GLN A 7 12.60 9.96 -9.94
CA GLN A 7 11.39 9.37 -10.53
C GLN A 7 10.89 8.15 -9.74
N LEU A 8 11.79 7.28 -9.28
CA LEU A 8 11.42 6.13 -8.46
C LEU A 8 10.89 6.55 -7.09
N ASP A 9 11.48 7.60 -6.49
CA ASP A 9 11.02 8.18 -5.23
C ASP A 9 9.62 8.82 -5.36
N ASP A 10 9.33 9.54 -6.46
CA ASP A 10 7.99 10.06 -6.74
C ASP A 10 6.96 8.92 -6.84
N ILE A 11 7.27 7.86 -7.60
CA ILE A 11 6.40 6.70 -7.73
C ILE A 11 6.20 6.02 -6.38
N ARG A 12 7.27 5.85 -5.59
CA ARG A 12 7.20 5.28 -4.24
C ARG A 12 6.27 6.09 -3.35
N SER A 13 6.42 7.41 -3.30
CA SER A 13 5.58 8.29 -2.48
C SER A 13 4.11 8.17 -2.86
N ARG A 14 3.80 8.10 -4.16
CA ARG A 14 2.43 7.89 -4.64
C ARG A 14 1.87 6.53 -4.27
N LEU A 15 2.68 5.47 -4.30
CA LEU A 15 2.27 4.14 -3.84
C LEU A 15 1.99 4.13 -2.34
N GLU A 16 2.77 4.85 -1.53
CA GLU A 16 2.54 4.99 -0.08
C GLU A 16 1.18 5.66 0.19
N VAL A 17 0.87 6.76 -0.52
CA VAL A 17 -0.46 7.41 -0.43
C VAL A 17 -1.59 6.46 -0.83
N ILE A 18 -1.44 5.73 -1.95
CA ILE A 18 -2.45 4.75 -2.38
C ILE A 18 -2.62 3.63 -1.35
N ALA A 19 -1.55 3.19 -0.69
CA ALA A 19 -1.63 2.18 0.35
C ALA A 19 -2.43 2.67 1.57
N GLU A 20 -2.27 3.94 1.96
CA GLU A 20 -3.07 4.57 3.02
C GLU A 20 -4.55 4.68 2.61
N GLU A 21 -4.85 5.16 1.40
CA GLU A 21 -6.21 5.22 0.88
C GLU A 21 -6.90 3.84 0.88
N LEU A 22 -6.18 2.79 0.49
CA LEU A 22 -6.68 1.42 0.55
C LEU A 22 -6.89 0.94 1.99
N ALA A 23 -6.10 1.41 2.96
CA ALA A 23 -6.30 1.08 4.36
C ALA A 23 -7.61 1.66 4.88
N ASP A 24 -7.87 2.94 4.59
CA ASP A 24 -9.10 3.63 4.98
C ASP A 24 -10.33 2.97 4.35
N LEU A 25 -10.27 2.66 3.05
CA LEU A 25 -11.34 1.93 2.36
C LEU A 25 -11.60 0.53 2.94
N ALA A 26 -10.55 -0.20 3.34
CA ALA A 26 -10.70 -1.51 3.98
C ALA A 26 -11.40 -1.39 5.34
N LEU A 27 -11.06 -0.37 6.13
CA LEU A 27 -11.69 -0.10 7.41
C LEU A 27 -13.16 0.26 7.26
N ASP A 28 -13.50 1.09 6.29
CA ASP A 28 -14.90 1.48 6.06
C ASP A 28 -15.73 0.30 5.59
N ARG A 29 -15.18 -0.54 4.68
CA ARG A 29 -15.84 -1.77 4.26
C ARG A 29 -16.01 -2.79 5.37
N LEU A 30 -15.06 -2.86 6.30
CA LEU A 30 -15.19 -3.70 7.48
C LEU A 30 -16.35 -3.23 8.37
N LYS A 31 -16.46 -1.92 8.61
CA LYS A 31 -17.55 -1.34 9.41
C LYS A 31 -18.91 -1.61 8.78
N GLU A 32 -19.03 -1.43 7.46
CA GLU A 32 -20.24 -1.74 6.69
C GLU A 32 -20.63 -3.22 6.81
N SER A 33 -19.68 -4.13 6.60
CA SER A 33 -19.91 -5.58 6.73
C SER A 33 -20.36 -5.97 8.13
N LEU A 34 -19.79 -5.38 9.18
CA LEU A 34 -20.22 -5.60 10.56
C LEU A 34 -21.62 -5.04 10.86
N ALA A 35 -21.97 -3.88 10.28
CA ALA A 35 -23.28 -3.27 10.46
C ALA A 35 -24.40 -4.06 9.75
N GLU A 36 -24.11 -4.59 8.56
CA GLU A 36 -25.06 -5.36 7.75
C GLU A 36 -25.09 -6.86 8.10
N GLY A 37 -24.11 -7.35 8.87
CA GLY A 37 -23.95 -8.77 9.17
C GLY A 37 -23.54 -9.61 7.95
N THR A 38 -22.90 -8.99 6.95
CA THR A 38 -22.44 -9.62 5.72
C THR A 38 -20.99 -10.09 5.86
N ASP A 39 -20.51 -10.90 4.90
CA ASP A 39 -19.13 -11.36 4.93
C ASP A 39 -18.11 -10.28 4.52
N ALA A 40 -16.93 -10.28 5.14
CA ALA A 40 -15.87 -9.30 4.88
C ALA A 40 -14.99 -9.62 3.64
N SER A 41 -15.54 -10.23 2.57
CA SER A 41 -14.74 -10.59 1.38
C SER A 41 -14.21 -9.39 0.62
N GLU A 42 -14.97 -8.29 0.56
CA GLU A 42 -14.54 -7.06 -0.09
C GLU A 42 -13.39 -6.39 0.67
N GLU A 43 -13.49 -6.26 2.00
CA GLU A 43 -12.38 -5.84 2.86
C GLU A 43 -11.13 -6.69 2.61
N ARG A 44 -11.26 -8.02 2.64
CA ARG A 44 -10.11 -8.93 2.44
C ARG A 44 -9.48 -8.77 1.05
N ARG A 45 -10.26 -8.36 0.04
CA ARG A 45 -9.74 -8.04 -1.29
C ARG A 45 -8.96 -6.73 -1.27
N ILE A 46 -9.48 -5.70 -0.61
CA ILE A 46 -8.82 -4.40 -0.46
C ILE A 46 -7.50 -4.54 0.32
N THR A 47 -7.52 -5.25 1.45
CA THR A 47 -6.33 -5.52 2.27
C THR A 47 -5.22 -6.24 1.49
N ARG A 48 -5.57 -7.18 0.60
CA ARG A 48 -4.59 -7.83 -0.29
C ARG A 48 -4.02 -6.87 -1.33
N ALA A 49 -4.84 -6.00 -1.92
CA ALA A 49 -4.38 -4.98 -2.84
C ALA A 49 -3.42 -4.01 -2.14
N ARG A 50 -3.76 -3.54 -0.94
CA ARG A 50 -2.90 -2.69 -0.11
C ARG A 50 -1.52 -3.29 0.10
N ARG A 51 -1.46 -4.55 0.54
CA ARG A 51 -0.19 -5.26 0.76
C ARG A 51 0.66 -5.36 -0.51
N ALA A 52 0.03 -5.52 -1.68
CA ALA A 52 0.75 -5.54 -2.95
C ALA A 52 1.35 -4.16 -3.28
N VAL A 53 0.61 -3.08 -2.99
CA VAL A 53 1.07 -1.69 -3.16
C VAL A 53 2.21 -1.36 -2.18
N GLU A 54 2.07 -1.70 -0.89
CA GLU A 54 3.13 -1.53 0.12
C GLU A 54 4.42 -2.27 -0.29
N LYS A 55 4.27 -3.49 -0.83
CA LYS A 55 5.40 -4.27 -1.35
C LYS A 55 6.07 -3.57 -2.53
N ALA A 56 5.29 -3.02 -3.46
CA ALA A 56 5.83 -2.26 -4.58
C ALA A 56 6.59 -1.02 -4.09
N ALA A 57 6.01 -0.24 -3.17
CA ALA A 57 6.67 0.91 -2.56
C ALA A 57 8.01 0.53 -1.88
N THR A 58 8.02 -0.58 -1.14
CA THR A 58 9.23 -1.11 -0.49
C THR A 58 10.33 -1.47 -1.50
N LEU A 59 9.96 -2.06 -2.63
CA LEU A 59 10.92 -2.45 -3.68
C LEU A 59 11.51 -1.25 -4.43
N LEU A 60 10.82 -0.11 -4.42
CA LEU A 60 11.30 1.15 -5.01
C LEU A 60 12.09 2.00 -4.01
N GLY A 61 12.05 1.65 -2.72
CA GLY A 61 12.86 2.31 -1.70
C GLY A 61 14.36 2.00 -1.87
N PRO A 62 15.23 2.74 -1.16
CA PRO A 62 16.65 2.43 -1.16
C PRO A 62 16.83 0.96 -0.75
N GLU A 63 17.60 0.20 -1.54
CA GLU A 63 17.96 -1.18 -1.20
C GLU A 63 18.45 -1.16 0.25
N ARG A 64 17.83 -1.97 1.12
CA ARG A 64 18.39 -2.20 2.47
C ARG A 64 19.81 -2.69 2.24
N GLY A 65 20.77 -1.83 2.54
CA GLY A 65 22.16 -2.04 2.18
C GLY A 65 22.67 -3.39 2.65
N THR A 66 23.55 -3.95 1.83
CA THR A 66 24.67 -4.80 2.25
C THR A 66 25.66 -4.06 3.16
N ASP A 67 25.18 -3.14 4.00
CA ASP A 67 25.94 -2.53 5.09
C ASP A 67 25.84 -3.46 6.30
N ASP A 68 26.46 -4.63 6.16
CA ASP A 68 26.87 -5.46 7.30
C ASP A 68 28.27 -4.92 7.71
N PRO A 69 28.47 -4.48 8.97
CA PRO A 69 29.74 -3.90 9.42
C PRO A 69 30.90 -4.89 9.43
#